data_AF-A0A4W5KN20-F1
#
_entry.id   AF-A0A4W5KN20-F1
#
_cell.length_a   1.000
_cell.length_b   1.000
_cell.length_c   1.000
_cell.angle_alpha   90.00
_cell.angle_beta   90.00
_cell.angle_gamma   90.00
#
_symmetry.space_group_name_H-M   'P 1'
#
loop_
_entity.id
_entity.type
_entity.pdbx_description
1 polymer ?
#
loop_
_entity_poly.entity_id
_entity_poly.type
_entity_poly.pdbx_seq_one_letter_code
_entity_poly.pdbx_strand_id
1 'polypeptide(L)'
;MLWVNLIMDTFASLALATEPPTEALLMRKPYGRNKPLISSTMTKNILGHGIYQLVIIFSLLFVGEQIFDIDSGRHAPLHSPPSEHYTIIFNTFVLMQLFNEINARKIHGERNVFDGIFRNPIFCSIVFGTFAIQVGTFAIQVGTFAIQVGTFAIQVGTFAIQVGTFAIQV
;
A
#
# COMPACT_ATOMS: atom_id res chain seq x y z
N MET A 1 -10.98 0.98 2.61
CA MET A 1 -11.22 -0.29 3.34
C MET A 1 -11.66 -1.42 2.41
N LEU A 2 -12.75 -1.29 1.62
CA LEU A 2 -13.18 -2.37 0.71
C LEU A 2 -12.09 -2.86 -0.25
N TRP A 3 -11.32 -1.94 -0.83
CA TRP A 3 -10.18 -2.25 -1.69
C TRP A 3 -9.14 -3.14 -1.00
N VAL A 4 -8.83 -2.85 0.27
CA VAL A 4 -7.86 -3.61 1.06
C VAL A 4 -8.35 -5.04 1.26
N ASN A 5 -9.63 -5.21 1.60
CA ASN A 5 -10.21 -6.54 1.78
C ASN A 5 -10.17 -7.36 0.48
N LEU A 6 -10.41 -6.71 -0.66
CA LEU A 6 -10.33 -7.38 -1.95
C LEU A 6 -8.92 -7.91 -2.24
N ILE A 7 -7.87 -7.14 -1.95
CA ILE A 7 -6.48 -7.58 -2.15
C ILE A 7 -6.08 -8.64 -1.13
N MET A 8 -6.29 -8.37 0.16
CA MET A 8 -5.79 -9.18 1.26
C MET A 8 -6.45 -10.55 1.33
N ASP A 9 -7.76 -10.62 1.08
CA ASP A 9 -8.51 -11.86 1.28
C ASP A 9 -8.81 -12.53 -0.05
N THR A 10 -9.45 -11.81 -0.99
CA THR A 10 -9.91 -12.42 -2.24
C THR A 10 -8.77 -12.71 -3.20
N PHE A 11 -7.90 -11.74 -3.49
CA PHE A 11 -6.80 -11.95 -4.43
C PHE A 11 -5.67 -12.78 -3.84
N ALA A 12 -5.29 -12.55 -2.58
CA ALA A 12 -4.24 -13.36 -1.96
C ALA A 12 -4.65 -14.84 -1.83
N SER A 13 -5.91 -15.14 -1.46
CA SER A 13 -6.37 -16.53 -1.39
C SER A 13 -6.38 -17.20 -2.77
N LEU A 14 -6.80 -16.48 -3.82
CA LEU A 14 -6.76 -16.97 -5.20
C LEU A 14 -5.31 -17.21 -5.67
N ALA A 15 -4.40 -16.29 -5.35
CA ALA A 15 -2.99 -16.39 -5.73
C ALA A 15 -2.31 -17.61 -5.07
N LEU A 16 -2.58 -17.84 -3.77
CA LEU A 16 -2.04 -18.98 -3.03
C LEU A 16 -2.66 -20.31 -3.44
N ALA A 17 -3.96 -20.34 -3.79
CA ALA A 17 -4.64 -21.56 -4.21
C ALA A 17 -4.19 -22.09 -5.59
N THR A 18 -3.59 -21.23 -6.42
CA THR A 18 -3.19 -21.56 -7.79
C THR A 18 -1.73 -22.01 -7.92
N GLU A 19 -1.02 -22.14 -6.81
CA GLU A 19 0.37 -22.60 -6.83
C GLU A 19 0.49 -24.12 -7.10
N PRO A 20 1.27 -24.53 -8.11
CA PRO A 20 1.45 -25.95 -8.42
C PRO A 20 2.22 -26.66 -7.29
N PRO A 21 1.90 -27.95 -7.02
CA PRO A 21 2.56 -28.71 -5.97
C PRO A 21 4.06 -28.81 -6.23
N THR A 22 4.86 -28.68 -5.17
CA THR A 22 6.33 -28.79 -5.25
C THR A 22 6.75 -30.21 -4.85
N GLU A 23 7.72 -30.81 -5.54
CA GLU A 23 8.21 -32.18 -5.25
C GLU A 23 8.76 -32.35 -3.83
N ALA A 24 9.23 -31.26 -3.21
CA ALA A 24 9.61 -31.20 -1.80
C ALA A 24 8.46 -31.57 -0.84
N LEU A 25 7.20 -31.42 -1.27
CA LEU A 25 6.02 -31.84 -0.49
C LEU A 25 5.93 -33.36 -0.35
N LEU A 26 6.45 -34.12 -1.34
CA LEU A 26 6.43 -35.59 -1.35
C LEU A 26 7.50 -36.18 -0.43
N MET A 27 8.60 -35.47 -0.23
CA MET A 27 9.70 -35.89 0.64
C MET A 27 9.42 -35.62 2.13
N ARG A 28 8.27 -35.01 2.44
CA ARG A 28 7.91 -34.61 3.80
C ARG A 28 7.09 -35.69 4.50
N LYS A 29 7.43 -35.99 5.76
CA LYS A 29 6.63 -36.88 6.61
C LYS A 29 5.17 -36.37 6.72
N PRO A 30 4.17 -37.26 6.63
CA PRO A 30 2.76 -36.86 6.69
C PRO A 30 2.43 -36.14 8.00
N TYR A 31 1.51 -35.19 7.94
CA TYR A 31 1.03 -34.49 9.12
C TYR A 31 0.17 -35.44 9.98
N GLY A 32 0.47 -35.50 11.29
CA GLY A 32 -0.34 -36.28 12.23
C GLY A 32 -1.69 -35.59 12.50
N ARG A 33 -2.74 -36.38 12.75
CA ARG A 33 -4.12 -35.92 13.05
C ARG A 33 -4.22 -34.86 14.15
N ASN A 34 -3.28 -34.84 15.09
CA ASN A 34 -3.30 -33.93 16.25
C ASN A 34 -2.28 -32.78 16.14
N LYS A 35 -1.71 -32.51 14.95
CA LYS A 35 -0.83 -31.35 14.79
C LYS A 35 -1.64 -30.05 14.64
N PRO A 36 -1.25 -28.96 15.31
CA PRO A 36 -1.91 -27.67 15.15
C PRO A 36 -1.74 -27.14 13.72
N LEU A 37 -2.80 -26.51 13.18
CA LEU A 37 -2.82 -25.89 11.85
C LEU A 37 -1.78 -24.77 11.73
N ILE A 38 -1.60 -24.01 12.82
CA ILE A 38 -0.61 -22.94 12.92
C ILE A 38 0.63 -23.50 13.62
N SER A 39 1.73 -23.58 12.87
CA SER A 39 3.04 -23.93 13.42
C SER A 39 3.66 -22.76 14.19
N SER A 40 4.49 -23.04 15.18
CA SER A 40 5.24 -22.00 15.92
C SER A 40 6.09 -21.10 15.02
N THR A 41 6.56 -21.59 13.87
CA THR A 41 7.28 -20.77 12.87
C THR A 41 6.33 -19.79 12.18
N MET A 42 5.11 -20.23 11.84
CA MET A 42 4.10 -19.38 11.23
C MET A 42 3.62 -18.29 12.20
N THR A 43 3.43 -18.62 13.49
CA THR A 43 3.09 -17.64 14.52
C THR A 43 4.16 -16.56 14.69
N LYS A 44 5.45 -16.92 14.65
CA LYS A 44 6.55 -15.96 14.71
C LYS A 44 6.55 -15.00 13.52
N ASN A 45 6.29 -15.51 12.31
CA ASN A 45 6.20 -14.68 11.12
C ASN A 45 4.99 -13.74 11.17
N ILE A 46 3.82 -14.23 11.58
CA ILE A 46 2.60 -13.41 11.73
C ILE A 46 2.83 -12.30 12.77
N LEU A 47 3.38 -12.63 13.93
CA LEU A 47 3.62 -11.65 15.00
C LEU A 47 4.69 -10.63 14.58
N GLY A 48 5.77 -11.08 13.93
CA GLY A 48 6.82 -10.21 13.42
C GLY A 48 6.31 -9.21 12.38
N HIS A 49 5.55 -9.68 11.39
CA HIS A 49 4.92 -8.81 10.39
C HIS A 49 3.90 -7.86 11.02
N GLY A 50 3.08 -8.33 11.96
CA GLY A 50 2.11 -7.49 12.66
C GLY A 50 2.78 -6.36 13.45
N ILE A 51 3.84 -6.64 14.20
CA ILE A 51 4.61 -5.62 14.93
C ILE A 51 5.27 -4.65 13.96
N TYR A 52 5.91 -5.15 12.90
CA TYR A 52 6.54 -4.30 11.87
C TYR A 52 5.56 -3.32 11.24
N GLN A 53 4.39 -3.82 10.84
CA GLN A 53 3.34 -3.02 10.22
C GLN A 53 2.77 -1.98 11.19
N LEU A 54 2.56 -2.36 12.46
CA LEU A 54 2.12 -1.45 13.49
C LEU A 54 3.13 -0.32 13.71
N VAL A 55 4.41 -0.65 13.88
CA VAL A 55 5.48 0.35 14.11
C VAL A 55 5.54 1.37 12.95
N ILE A 56 5.50 0.90 11.70
CA ILE A 56 5.59 1.78 10.53
C ILE A 56 4.35 2.67 10.41
N ILE A 57 3.15 2.12 10.53
CA ILE A 57 1.91 2.90 10.40
C ILE A 57 1.82 3.92 11.51
N PHE A 58 2.14 3.55 12.75
CA PHE A 58 2.15 4.50 13.87
C PHE A 58 3.21 5.59 13.66
N SER A 59 4.40 5.24 13.18
CA SER A 59 5.44 6.23 12.88
C SER A 59 5.00 7.20 11.77
N LEU A 60 4.38 6.71 10.69
CA LEU A 60 3.84 7.57 9.63
C LEU A 60 2.65 8.40 10.11
N LEU A 61 1.82 7.86 10.99
CA LEU A 61 0.66 8.57 11.53
C LEU A 61 1.07 9.75 12.40
N PHE A 62 2.06 9.57 13.28
CA PHE A 62 2.49 10.60 14.24
C PHE A 62 3.62 11.50 13.71
N VAL A 63 4.62 10.91 13.06
CA VAL A 63 5.85 11.59 12.62
C VAL A 63 5.82 11.89 11.12
N GLY A 64 4.91 11.30 10.35
CA GLY A 64 4.82 11.53 8.90
C GLY A 64 4.56 12.98 8.52
N GLU A 65 3.82 13.73 9.34
CA GLU A 65 3.62 15.18 9.19
C GLU A 65 4.96 15.94 9.20
N GLN A 66 5.83 15.61 10.17
CA GLN A 66 7.12 16.30 10.35
C GLN A 66 8.19 15.82 9.36
N ILE A 67 8.14 14.56 8.94
CA ILE A 67 9.13 13.98 8.01
C ILE A 67 8.88 14.44 6.57
N PHE A 68 7.62 14.57 6.18
CA PHE A 68 7.26 14.90 4.80
C PHE A 68 6.90 16.38 4.60
N ASP A 69 6.81 17.18 5.67
CA ASP A 69 6.42 18.60 5.62
C ASP A 69 5.06 18.81 4.92
N ILE A 70 4.11 17.91 5.22
CA ILE A 70 2.77 17.87 4.61
C ILE A 70 1.73 18.28 5.66
N ASP A 71 0.72 19.04 5.23
CA ASP A 71 -0.42 19.42 6.06
C ASP A 71 -1.08 18.20 6.71
N SER A 72 -1.19 18.25 8.03
CA SER A 72 -1.67 17.13 8.83
C SER A 72 -3.16 16.91 8.63
N GLY A 73 -3.54 15.75 8.08
CA GLY A 73 -4.94 15.35 7.93
C GLY A 73 -5.67 15.06 9.25
N ARG A 74 -4.95 15.09 10.39
CA ARG A 74 -5.45 14.66 11.71
C ARG A 74 -6.51 15.57 12.31
N HIS A 75 -6.49 16.86 11.97
CA HIS A 75 -7.43 17.88 12.46
C HIS A 75 -8.29 18.48 11.34
N ALA A 76 -8.32 17.83 10.18
CA ALA A 76 -8.99 18.37 9.02
C ALA A 76 -10.53 18.33 9.22
N PRO A 77 -11.25 19.44 8.94
CA PRO A 77 -12.70 19.50 9.11
C PRO A 77 -13.40 18.48 8.18
N LEU A 78 -14.63 18.06 8.51
CA LEU A 78 -15.37 16.98 7.84
C LEU A 78 -15.50 17.09 6.29
N HIS A 79 -15.28 18.28 5.73
CA HIS A 79 -15.30 18.56 4.28
C HIS A 79 -13.95 19.03 3.71
N SER A 80 -12.84 18.78 4.42
CA SER A 80 -11.51 19.08 3.91
C SER A 80 -11.19 18.25 2.67
N PRO A 81 -10.38 18.78 1.74
CA PRO A 81 -9.86 17.98 0.63
C PRO A 81 -9.12 16.74 1.16
N PRO A 82 -9.09 15.64 0.37
CA PRO A 82 -8.41 14.41 0.76
C PRO A 82 -6.96 14.70 1.16
N SER A 83 -6.59 14.36 2.40
CA SER A 83 -5.27 14.69 2.92
C SER A 83 -4.21 13.77 2.34
N GLU A 84 -3.16 14.37 1.80
CA GLU A 84 -2.00 13.66 1.26
C GLU A 84 -1.36 12.71 2.27
N HIS A 85 -1.39 13.10 3.55
CA HIS A 85 -0.92 12.30 4.69
C HIS A 85 -1.57 10.91 4.76
N TYR A 86 -2.90 10.81 4.63
CA TYR A 86 -3.59 9.52 4.65
C TYR A 86 -3.36 8.70 3.38
N THR A 87 -3.15 9.35 2.24
CA THR A 87 -2.83 8.65 0.98
C THR A 87 -1.47 7.96 1.06
N ILE A 88 -0.46 8.61 1.65
CA ILE A 88 0.87 8.01 1.87
C ILE A 88 0.78 6.82 2.82
N ILE A 89 0.03 6.96 3.93
CA ILE A 89 -0.21 5.85 4.87
C ILE A 89 -0.87 4.67 4.15
N PHE A 90 -1.91 4.94 3.35
CA PHE A 90 -2.62 3.92 2.60
C PHE A 90 -1.74 3.22 1.56
N ASN A 91 -0.97 3.99 0.78
CA ASN A 91 -0.06 3.46 -0.23
C ASN A 91 1.02 2.57 0.40
N THR A 92 1.64 3.04 1.49
CA THR A 92 2.64 2.28 2.24
C THR A 92 2.03 1.01 2.83
N PHE A 93 0.82 1.09 3.38
CA PHE A 93 0.09 -0.05 3.92
C PHE A 93 -0.14 -1.14 2.86
N VAL A 94 -0.64 -0.77 1.67
CA VAL A 94 -0.91 -1.75 0.61
C VAL A 94 0.39 -2.35 0.08
N LEU A 95 1.45 -1.55 -0.06
CA LEU A 95 2.76 -2.05 -0.48
C LEU A 95 3.35 -3.04 0.53
N MET A 96 3.24 -2.75 1.84
CA MET A 96 3.61 -3.70 2.89
C MET A 96 2.80 -5.00 2.82
N GLN A 97 1.51 -4.91 2.49
CA GLN A 97 0.65 -6.09 2.35
C GLN A 97 1.08 -6.98 1.18
N LEU A 98 1.47 -6.37 0.06
CA LEU A 98 2.01 -7.06 -1.11
C LEU A 98 3.31 -7.80 -0.79
N PHE A 99 4.23 -7.16 -0.04
CA PHE A 99 5.45 -7.83 0.41
C PHE A 99 5.17 -8.97 1.40
N ASN A 100 4.17 -8.81 2.27
CA ASN A 100 3.74 -9.87 3.17
C ASN A 100 3.17 -11.07 2.39
N GLU A 101 2.41 -10.84 1.31
CA GLU A 101 1.88 -11.91 0.43
C GLU A 101 3.02 -12.71 -0.22
N ILE A 102 4.07 -12.03 -0.70
CA ILE A 102 5.27 -12.67 -1.25
C ILE A 102 5.99 -13.50 -0.17
N ASN A 103 6.15 -12.97 1.05
CA ASN A 103 6.81 -13.69 2.15
C ASN A 103 5.98 -14.86 2.70
N ALA A 104 4.65 -14.76 2.67
CA ALA A 104 3.74 -15.80 3.15
C ALA A 104 3.75 -17.06 2.26
N ARG A 105 4.22 -16.95 1.01
CA ARG A 105 4.35 -18.06 0.07
C ARG A 105 5.30 -19.16 0.53
N LYS A 106 6.37 -18.84 1.25
CA LYS A 106 7.39 -19.81 1.68
C LYS A 106 7.52 -19.82 3.21
N ILE A 107 6.76 -20.70 3.87
CA ILE A 107 6.72 -20.80 5.34
C ILE A 107 7.82 -21.72 5.91
N HIS A 108 8.43 -22.59 5.09
CA HIS A 108 9.28 -23.71 5.53
C HIS A 108 10.80 -23.52 5.35
N GLY A 109 11.32 -22.29 5.52
CA GLY A 109 12.78 -22.07 5.61
C GLY A 109 13.56 -22.20 4.30
N GLU A 110 12.88 -22.37 3.16
CA GLU A 110 13.49 -22.24 1.83
C GLU A 110 13.79 -20.76 1.58
N ARG A 111 15.09 -20.39 1.55
CA ARG A 111 15.57 -19.00 1.37
C ARG A 111 15.25 -18.39 -0.01
N ASN A 112 14.72 -19.17 -0.94
CA ASN A 112 14.45 -18.72 -2.31
C ASN A 112 12.97 -18.32 -2.48
N VAL A 113 12.58 -17.18 -1.90
CA VAL A 113 11.23 -16.60 -2.07
C VAL A 113 10.95 -16.22 -3.54
N PHE A 114 12.02 -15.96 -4.31
CA PHE A 114 11.96 -15.60 -5.74
C PHE A 114 11.89 -16.81 -6.68
N ASP A 115 12.17 -18.02 -6.21
CA ASP A 115 12.18 -19.20 -7.08
C ASP A 115 10.75 -19.66 -7.37
N GLY A 116 10.36 -19.59 -8.64
CA GLY A 116 9.02 -19.93 -9.10
C GLY A 116 7.97 -18.80 -8.98
N ILE A 117 8.36 -17.54 -8.75
CA ILE A 117 7.45 -16.37 -8.86
C ILE A 117 6.82 -16.27 -10.24
N PHE A 118 7.62 -16.39 -11.29
CA PHE A 118 7.15 -16.30 -12.67
C PHE A 118 6.40 -17.55 -13.16
N ARG A 119 6.36 -18.63 -12.36
CA ARG A 119 5.69 -19.88 -12.73
C ARG A 119 4.17 -19.82 -12.52
N ASN A 120 3.69 -18.89 -11.67
CA ASN A 120 2.26 -18.66 -11.47
C ASN A 120 1.87 -17.29 -12.07
N PRO A 121 1.29 -17.26 -13.28
CA PRO A 121 0.90 -16.01 -13.94
C PRO A 121 -0.20 -15.25 -13.18
N ILE A 122 -1.03 -15.94 -12.39
CA ILE A 122 -2.10 -15.32 -11.60
C ILE A 122 -1.49 -14.52 -10.45
N PHE A 123 -0.53 -15.10 -9.72
CA PHE A 123 0.24 -14.40 -8.70
C PHE A 123 0.96 -13.18 -9.27
N CYS A 124 1.66 -13.36 -10.41
CA CYS A 124 2.37 -12.27 -11.07
C CYS A 124 1.42 -11.15 -11.53
N SER A 125 0.23 -11.50 -12.03
CA SER A 125 -0.80 -10.56 -12.45
C SER A 125 -1.36 -9.75 -11.28
N ILE A 126 -1.62 -10.39 -10.13
CA ILE A 126 -2.12 -9.72 -8.92
C ILE A 126 -1.07 -8.76 -8.37
N VAL A 127 0.19 -9.20 -8.27
CA VAL A 127 1.31 -8.36 -7.80
C VAL A 127 1.55 -7.17 -8.74
N PHE A 128 1.58 -7.41 -10.05
CA PHE A 128 1.78 -6.34 -11.03
C PHE A 128 0.59 -5.38 -11.09
N GLY A 129 -0.64 -5.90 -11.05
CA GLY A 129 -1.87 -5.12 -11.08
C GLY A 129 -2.01 -4.23 -9.84
N THR A 130 -1.72 -4.77 -8.66
CA THR A 130 -1.72 -3.97 -7.42
C THR A 130 -0.61 -2.91 -7.44
N PHE A 131 0.58 -3.22 -7.93
CA PHE A 131 1.65 -2.24 -8.10
C PHE A 131 1.26 -1.12 -9.09
N ALA A 132 0.68 -1.46 -10.24
CA ALA A 132 0.22 -0.49 -11.24
C ALA A 132 -0.85 0.45 -10.66
N ILE A 133 -1.77 -0.07 -9.85
CA ILE A 133 -2.80 0.73 -9.18
C ILE A 133 -2.17 1.67 -8.15
N GLN A 134 -1.15 1.24 -7.40
CA GLN A 134 -0.44 2.11 -6.46
C GLN A 134 0.36 3.23 -7.16
N VAL A 135 0.97 2.93 -8.30
CA VAL A 135 1.63 3.94 -9.13
C VAL A 135 0.59 4.91 -9.72
N GLY A 136 -0.56 4.39 -10.15
CA GLY A 136 -1.67 5.19 -10.65
C GLY A 136 -2.22 6.16 -9.60
N THR A 137 -2.47 5.70 -8.36
CA THR A 137 -2.93 6.58 -7.28
C THR A 137 -1.91 7.65 -6.92
N PHE A 138 -0.61 7.31 -6.90
CA PHE A 138 0.46 8.29 -6.71
C PHE A 138 0.50 9.34 -7.83
N ALA A 139 0.39 8.90 -9.09
CA ALA A 139 0.36 9.80 -10.25
C ALA A 139 -0.84 10.75 -10.23
N ILE A 140 -2.02 10.27 -9.81
CA ILE A 140 -3.21 11.11 -9.64
C ILE A 140 -2.96 12.21 -8.60
N GLN A 141 -2.28 11.88 -7.50
CA GLN A 141 -1.95 12.86 -6.46
C GLN A 141 -1.02 13.96 -6.95
N VAL A 142 0.02 13.60 -7.72
CA VAL A 142 0.90 14.57 -8.40
C VAL A 142 0.12 15.42 -9.40
N GLY A 143 -0.80 14.81 -10.15
CA GLY A 143 -1.69 15.51 -11.08
C GLY A 143 -2.60 16.53 -10.39
N THR A 144 -3.21 16.18 -9.25
CA THR A 144 -4.04 17.10 -8.46
C THR A 144 -3.25 18.27 -7.90
N PHE A 145 -2.01 18.04 -7.45
CA PHE A 145 -1.10 19.12 -7.01
C PHE A 145 -0.81 20.09 -8.16
N ALA A 146 -0.49 19.58 -9.36
CA ALA A 146 -0.24 20.42 -10.53
C ALA A 146 -1.45 21.28 -10.92
N ILE A 147 -2.67 20.74 -10.80
CA ILE A 147 -3.91 21.49 -11.03
C ILE A 147 -4.09 22.60 -9.99
N GLN A 148 -3.83 22.33 -8.70
CA GLN A 148 -3.93 23.34 -7.64
C GLN A 148 -2.92 24.49 -7.82
N VAL A 149 -1.69 24.18 -8.23
CA VAL A 149 -0.70 25.23 -8.55
C VAL A 149 -1.16 26.04 -9.76
N GLY A 150 -1.72 25.38 -10.79
CA GLY A 150 -2.30 26.05 -11.95
C GLY A 150 -3.46 26.98 -11.60
N THR A 151 -4.40 26.55 -10.75
CA THR A 151 -5.52 27.39 -10.31
C THR A 151 -5.05 28.56 -9.44
N PHE A 152 -4.07 28.35 -8.56
CA PHE A 152 -3.46 29.42 -7.78
C PHE A 152 -2.81 30.49 -8.68
N ALA A 153 -2.06 30.08 -9.70
CA ALA A 153 -1.46 31.00 -10.66
C ALA A 153 -2.50 31.86 -11.38
N ILE A 154 -3.64 31.27 -11.76
CA ILE A 154 -4.77 32.00 -12.36
C ILE A 154 -5.37 33.01 -11.37
N GLN A 155 -5.57 32.62 -10.10
CA GLN A 155 -6.10 33.51 -9.06
C GLN A 155 -5.19 34.72 -8.78
N VAL A 156 -3.87 34.51 -8.74
CA VAL A 156 -2.89 35.60 -8.60
C VAL A 156 -2.93 36.51 -9.83
N GLY A 157 -3.04 35.93 -11.03
CA GLY A 157 -3.17 36.68 -12.28
C GLY A 157 -4.43 37.54 -12.32
N THR A 158 -5.59 37.01 -11.92
CA THR A 158 -6.84 37.78 -11.87
C THR A 158 -6.79 38.87 -10.81
N PHE A 159 -6.21 38.61 -9.63
CA PHE A 159 -5.99 39.64 -8.61
C PHE A 159 -5.12 40.79 -9.12
N ALA A 160 -4.01 40.49 -9.81
CA ALA A 160 -3.14 41.51 -10.39
C ALA A 160 -3.88 42.38 -11.41
N ILE A 161 -4.72 41.79 -12.26
CA ILE A 161 -5.57 42.52 -13.21
C ILE A 161 -6.55 43.43 -12.45
N GLN A 162 -7.22 42.93 -11.41
CA GLN A 162 -8.17 43.72 -10.60
C GLN A 162 -7.49 44.93 -9.96
N VAL A 163 -6.31 44.75 -9.35
CA VAL A 163 -5.52 45.85 -8.77
C VAL A 163 -5.10 46.85 -9.85
N GLY A 164 -4.65 46.37 -11.01
CA GLY A 164 -4.29 47.23 -12.15
C GLY A 164 -5.48 48.04 -12.66
N THR A 165 -6.67 47.45 -12.78
CA THR A 165 -7.89 48.16 -13.16
C THR A 165 -8.34 49.18 -12.11
N PHE A 166 -8.20 48.87 -10.82
CA PHE A 166 -8.49 49.82 -9.74
C PHE A 166 -7.54 51.03 -9.79
N ALA A 167 -6.25 50.81 -10.02
CA ALA A 167 -5.25 51.88 -10.14
C ALA A 167 -5.49 52.80 -11.35
N ILE A 168 -6.15 52.33 -12.41
CA ILE A 168 -6.53 53.16 -13.58
C ILE A 168 -7.79 53.99 -13.31
N GLN A 169 -8.65 53.56 -12.37
CA GLN A 169 -9.93 54.20 -12.05
C GLN A 169 -9.84 55.25 -10.93
N VAL A 170 -8.71 55.32 -10.19
CA VAL A 170 -8.41 56.30 -9.13
C VAL A 170 -7.48 57.37 -9.67
#